data_AF-X1P5W5-F1
#
_entry.id   AF-X1P5W5-F1
#
_cell.length_a   1.000
_cell.length_b   1.000
_cell.length_c   1.000
_cell.angle_alpha   90.00
_cell.angle_beta   90.00
_cell.angle_gamma   90.00
#
_symmetry.space_group_name_H-M   'P 1'
#
loop_
_entity.id
_entity.type
_entity.pdbx_description
1 polymer ?
#
loop_
_entity_poly.entity_id
_entity_poly.type
_entity_poly.pdbx_seq_one_letter_code
_entity_poly.pdbx_strand_id
1 'polypeptide(L)'
;MSKTNSNADKIAKVFTSYCNSKNYQVKQSQESNNLRIDISNLSERTIVKVYYKGTVQVQGKPNSLRAEMETLKEKFEANPLSFLGYKTPEMKACATRYDIMLPELRTKIKESLNTLEAAVEITGSPSPAIEYRAKISRNRYSLTLTQFDNGTLLLQGKTDKLFNDSCDLIEKIANPS
;
A
#
# COMPACT_ATOMS: atom_id res chain seq x y z
N MET A 1 0.31 20.49 20.58
CA MET A 1 -0.36 19.33 19.94
C MET A 1 0.16 19.21 18.52
N SER A 2 0.83 18.09 18.21
CA SER A 2 1.52 17.88 16.93
C SER A 2 0.51 17.75 15.78
N LYS A 3 0.54 18.73 14.86
CA LYS A 3 -0.23 18.74 13.60
C LYS A 3 0.49 17.86 12.59
N THR A 4 0.15 16.58 12.48
CA THR A 4 0.52 15.81 11.29
C THR A 4 -0.39 14.59 11.14
N ASN A 5 -1.14 14.57 10.03
CA ASN A 5 -2.05 13.52 9.54
C ASN A 5 -3.52 13.58 10.00
N SER A 6 -4.17 14.76 9.97
CA SER A 6 -5.64 14.76 10.00
C SER A 6 -6.19 14.20 8.68
N ASN A 7 -7.30 13.46 8.73
CA ASN A 7 -7.95 12.93 7.53
C ASN A 7 -8.31 14.06 6.53
N ALA A 8 -8.64 15.25 7.04
CA ALA A 8 -8.92 16.42 6.24
C ALA A 8 -7.72 16.89 5.41
N ASP A 9 -6.48 16.82 5.93
CA ASP A 9 -5.29 17.20 5.15
C ASP A 9 -5.09 16.26 3.95
N LYS A 10 -5.35 14.96 4.13
CA LYS A 10 -5.26 13.98 3.04
C LYS A 10 -6.31 14.23 1.98
N ILE A 11 -7.55 14.50 2.40
CA ILE A 11 -8.64 14.82 1.49
C ILE A 11 -8.36 16.13 0.76
N ALA A 12 -7.93 17.19 1.47
CA ALA A 12 -7.55 18.46 0.86
C ALA A 12 -6.46 18.29 -0.20
N LYS A 13 -5.49 17.38 0.04
CA LYS A 13 -4.45 17.05 -0.94
C LYS A 13 -4.99 16.46 -2.24
N VAL A 14 -6.11 15.74 -2.21
CA VAL A 14 -6.77 15.23 -3.44
C VAL A 14 -7.19 16.39 -4.34
N PHE A 15 -7.90 17.37 -3.78
CA PHE A 15 -8.39 18.53 -4.52
C PHE A 15 -7.25 19.43 -5.00
N THR A 16 -6.27 19.72 -4.14
CA THR A 16 -5.14 20.57 -4.53
C THR A 16 -4.26 19.90 -5.57
N SER A 17 -4.01 18.59 -5.48
CA SER A 17 -3.21 17.87 -6.50
C SER A 17 -3.90 17.86 -7.86
N TYR A 18 -5.22 17.67 -7.88
CA TYR A 18 -6.01 17.75 -9.11
C TYR A 18 -5.97 19.15 -9.74
N CYS A 19 -6.09 20.20 -8.92
CA CYS A 19 -6.00 21.58 -9.40
C CYS A 19 -4.60 21.89 -9.95
N ASN A 20 -3.56 21.42 -9.27
CA ASN A 20 -2.17 21.60 -9.69
C ASN A 20 -1.88 20.92 -11.04
N SER A 21 -2.40 19.71 -11.28
CA SER A 21 -2.21 19.02 -12.57
C SER A 21 -2.89 19.73 -13.75
N LYS A 22 -3.87 20.60 -13.46
CA LYS A 22 -4.55 21.46 -14.44
C LYS A 22 -4.05 22.90 -14.49
N ASN A 23 -2.98 23.23 -13.75
CA ASN A 23 -2.45 24.58 -13.63
C ASN A 23 -3.46 25.61 -13.08
N TYR A 24 -4.37 25.17 -12.21
CA TYR A 24 -5.29 26.08 -11.52
C TYR A 24 -4.61 26.76 -10.33
N GLN A 25 -5.03 27.97 -9.99
CA GLN A 25 -4.57 28.68 -8.80
C GLN A 25 -5.33 28.20 -7.57
N VAL A 26 -4.59 27.85 -6.51
CA VAL A 26 -5.16 27.37 -5.25
C VAL A 26 -4.63 28.16 -4.07
N LYS A 27 -5.52 28.48 -3.13
CA LYS A 27 -5.15 29.02 -1.81
C LYS A 27 -5.85 28.22 -0.73
N GLN A 28 -5.06 27.57 0.13
CA GLN A 28 -5.57 26.83 1.27
C GLN A 28 -5.49 27.69 2.54
N SER A 29 -6.54 27.65 3.36
CA SER A 29 -6.60 28.30 4.67
C SER A 29 -7.26 27.38 5.69
N GLN A 30 -6.90 27.57 6.96
CA GLN A 30 -7.42 26.79 8.06
C GLN A 30 -8.55 27.56 8.76
N GLU A 31 -9.76 26.99 8.80
CA GLU A 31 -10.90 27.50 9.58
C GLU A 31 -11.12 26.64 10.83
N SER A 32 -12.02 27.09 11.73
CA SER A 32 -12.27 26.46 13.04
C SER A 32 -12.68 24.99 12.96
N ASN A 33 -13.44 24.59 11.92
CA ASN A 33 -13.95 23.23 11.75
C ASN A 33 -13.63 22.59 10.38
N ASN A 34 -12.89 23.29 9.53
CA ASN A 34 -12.58 22.83 8.18
C ASN A 34 -11.27 23.40 7.64
N LEU A 35 -10.76 22.76 6.58
CA LEU A 35 -9.80 23.34 5.66
C LEU A 35 -10.57 23.93 4.48
N ARG A 36 -10.32 25.20 4.18
CA ARG A 36 -10.90 25.90 3.05
C ARG A 36 -9.88 26.01 1.92
N ILE A 37 -10.32 25.68 0.71
CA ILE A 37 -9.52 25.73 -0.50
C ILE A 37 -10.24 26.65 -1.49
N ASP A 38 -9.70 27.85 -1.71
CA ASP A 38 -10.15 28.76 -2.76
C ASP A 38 -9.44 28.39 -4.07
N ILE A 39 -10.21 28.15 -5.14
CA ILE A 39 -9.72 27.63 -6.42
C ILE A 39 -10.12 28.59 -7.54
N SER A 40 -9.20 28.87 -8.46
CA SER A 40 -9.45 29.68 -9.65
C SER A 40 -8.76 29.11 -10.89
N ASN A 41 -9.49 29.09 -12.02
CA ASN A 41 -8.97 28.75 -13.35
C ASN A 41 -8.78 30.01 -14.22
N LEU A 42 -8.47 31.16 -13.60
CA LEU A 42 -8.39 32.50 -14.19
C LEU A 42 -9.73 33.14 -14.58
N SER A 43 -10.69 32.38 -15.09
CA SER A 43 -12.01 32.88 -15.50
C SER A 43 -13.06 32.79 -14.40
N GLU A 44 -13.03 31.71 -13.65
CA GLU A 44 -14.02 31.36 -12.64
C GLU A 44 -13.37 31.09 -11.29
N ARG A 45 -14.20 31.09 -10.24
CA ARG A 45 -13.79 30.78 -8.87
C ARG A 45 -14.80 29.88 -8.20
N THR A 46 -14.28 28.98 -7.37
CA THR A 46 -15.08 28.10 -6.50
C THR A 46 -14.33 27.85 -5.20
N ILE A 47 -15.04 27.35 -4.19
CA ILE A 47 -14.48 27.06 -2.87
C ILE A 47 -14.78 25.60 -2.54
N VAL A 48 -13.77 24.86 -2.10
CA VAL A 48 -13.94 23.52 -1.51
C VAL A 48 -13.64 23.61 -0.02
N LYS A 49 -14.58 23.19 0.81
CA LYS A 49 -14.41 23.04 2.26
C LYS A 49 -14.30 21.57 2.63
N VAL A 50 -13.23 21.22 3.32
CA VAL A 50 -12.97 19.87 3.83
C VAL A 50 -13.06 19.92 5.35
N TYR A 51 -14.16 19.41 5.90
CA TYR A 51 -14.37 19.43 7.35
C TYR A 51 -13.50 18.37 8.04
N TYR A 52 -13.06 18.64 9.28
CA TYR A 52 -12.24 17.67 10.02
C TYR A 52 -12.93 16.34 10.29
N LYS A 53 -14.27 16.32 10.25
CA LYS A 53 -15.09 15.10 10.30
C LYS A 53 -15.08 14.26 9.01
N GLY A 54 -14.38 14.72 7.96
CA GLY A 54 -14.21 14.00 6.69
C GLY A 54 -15.20 14.35 5.59
N THR A 55 -16.21 15.19 5.86
CA THR A 55 -17.18 15.62 4.84
C THR A 55 -16.59 16.72 3.95
N VAL A 56 -16.90 16.68 2.65
CA VAL A 56 -16.49 17.69 1.67
C VAL A 56 -17.70 18.48 1.19
N GLN A 57 -17.54 19.80 1.04
CA GLN A 57 -18.57 20.67 0.48
C GLN A 57 -17.96 21.58 -0.59
N VAL A 58 -18.63 21.70 -1.74
CA VAL A 58 -18.29 22.70 -2.76
C VAL A 58 -19.25 23.88 -2.63
N GLN A 59 -18.72 25.10 -2.63
CA GLN A 59 -19.47 26.34 -2.47
C GLN A 59 -19.11 27.34 -3.58
N GLY A 60 -20.03 28.23 -3.90
CA GLY A 60 -19.83 29.29 -4.89
C GLY A 60 -21.00 29.42 -5.87
N LYS A 61 -20.92 30.41 -6.75
CA LYS A 61 -21.90 30.58 -7.83
C LYS A 61 -21.85 29.36 -8.78
N PRO A 62 -22.99 28.91 -9.35
CA PRO A 62 -22.99 27.91 -10.40
C PRO A 62 -22.12 28.36 -11.57
N ASN A 63 -21.11 27.56 -11.92
CA ASN A 63 -20.17 27.80 -13.01
C ASN A 63 -19.49 26.47 -13.38
N SER A 64 -18.69 26.46 -14.45
CA SER A 64 -18.09 25.23 -14.96
C SER A 64 -17.09 24.63 -13.97
N LEU A 65 -16.30 25.49 -13.29
CA LEU A 65 -15.32 25.08 -12.29
C LEU A 65 -15.99 24.46 -11.04
N ARG A 66 -17.15 24.99 -10.63
CA ARG A 66 -17.95 24.43 -9.53
C ARG A 66 -18.48 23.05 -9.89
N ALA A 67 -19.05 22.90 -11.09
CA ALA A 67 -19.52 21.60 -11.57
C ALA A 67 -18.39 20.58 -11.63
N GLU A 68 -17.21 21.00 -12.11
CA GLU A 68 -16.02 20.17 -12.15
C GLU A 68 -15.59 19.69 -10.75
N MET A 69 -15.60 20.59 -9.75
CA MET A 69 -15.26 20.23 -8.37
C MET A 69 -16.32 19.33 -7.72
N GLU A 70 -17.60 19.50 -8.04
CA GLU A 70 -18.66 18.57 -7.59
C GLU A 70 -18.46 17.18 -8.19
N THR A 71 -18.15 17.07 -9.48
CA THR A 71 -17.82 15.78 -10.11
C THR A 71 -16.60 15.12 -9.46
N LEU A 72 -15.56 15.90 -9.12
CA LEU A 72 -14.41 15.36 -8.39
C LEU A 72 -14.79 14.88 -6.99
N LYS A 73 -15.64 15.64 -6.27
CA LYS A 73 -16.19 15.25 -4.97
C LYS A 73 -16.99 13.95 -5.06
N GLU A 74 -17.89 13.81 -6.03
CA GLU A 74 -18.68 12.59 -6.24
C GLU A 74 -17.78 11.38 -6.50
N LYS A 75 -16.78 11.52 -7.37
CA LYS A 75 -15.79 10.45 -7.63
C LYS A 75 -15.01 10.08 -6.37
N PHE A 76 -14.61 11.09 -5.60
CA PHE A 76 -13.92 10.88 -4.32
C PHE A 76 -14.83 10.17 -3.31
N GLU A 77 -16.08 10.59 -3.14
CA GLU A 77 -17.03 10.01 -2.19
C GLU A 77 -17.43 8.57 -2.57
N ALA A 78 -17.52 8.28 -3.87
CA ALA A 78 -17.78 6.93 -4.38
C ALA A 78 -16.60 5.97 -4.14
N ASN A 79 -15.35 6.45 -4.20
CA ASN A 79 -14.17 5.63 -3.95
C ASN A 79 -13.03 6.43 -3.27
N PRO A 80 -13.10 6.71 -1.97
CA PRO A 80 -12.08 7.52 -1.29
C PRO A 80 -10.68 6.88 -1.33
N LEU A 81 -10.63 5.54 -1.37
CA LEU A 81 -9.38 4.77 -1.31
C LEU A 81 -8.51 4.95 -2.56
N SER A 82 -9.12 5.10 -3.75
CA SER A 82 -8.36 5.34 -4.99
C SER A 82 -7.66 6.69 -5.02
N PHE A 83 -8.18 7.69 -4.28
CA PHE A 83 -7.64 9.05 -4.25
C PHE A 83 -6.69 9.31 -3.09
N LEU A 84 -6.97 8.72 -1.92
CA LEU A 84 -6.16 8.96 -0.71
C LEU A 84 -4.84 8.20 -0.73
N GLY A 85 -4.56 7.43 -1.78
CA GLY A 85 -3.32 6.69 -1.90
C GLY A 85 -3.10 5.77 -0.70
N TYR A 86 -4.19 5.26 -0.10
CA TYR A 86 -4.08 4.04 0.67
C TYR A 86 -3.65 2.98 -0.35
N LYS A 87 -2.33 2.86 -0.55
CA LYS A 87 -1.74 1.59 -0.92
C LYS A 87 -2.18 0.63 0.18
N THR A 88 -3.37 0.05 0.07
CA THR A 88 -3.36 -1.38 -0.10
C THR A 88 -2.56 -1.57 -1.38
N PRO A 89 -1.30 -2.03 -1.30
CA PRO A 89 -0.78 -2.75 -2.46
C PRO A 89 -1.91 -3.70 -2.81
N GLU A 90 -2.34 -3.75 -4.07
CA GLU A 90 -3.14 -4.89 -4.47
C GLU A 90 -2.31 -6.11 -4.09
N MET A 91 -2.66 -6.71 -2.96
CA MET A 91 -1.99 -7.86 -2.39
C MET A 91 -2.48 -9.03 -3.23
N LYS A 92 -2.03 -9.06 -4.48
CA LYS A 92 -2.31 -10.15 -5.39
C LYS A 92 -1.63 -11.37 -4.80
N ALA A 93 -2.38 -12.46 -4.78
CA ALA A 93 -1.80 -13.76 -4.51
C ALA A 93 -0.66 -13.96 -5.50
N CYS A 94 0.51 -14.28 -4.97
CA CYS A 94 1.73 -14.49 -5.73
C CYS A 94 2.38 -15.80 -5.27
N ALA A 95 3.02 -16.47 -6.22
CA ALA A 95 3.82 -17.64 -5.96
C ALA A 95 5.13 -17.51 -6.74
N THR A 96 6.25 -17.70 -6.05
CA THR A 96 7.58 -17.77 -6.67
C THR A 96 8.17 -19.13 -6.40
N ARG A 97 8.79 -19.71 -7.42
CA ARG A 97 9.46 -21.00 -7.36
C ARG A 97 10.95 -20.80 -7.60
N TYR A 98 11.76 -21.45 -6.77
CA TYR A 98 13.21 -21.57 -6.95
C TYR A 98 13.58 -23.06 -7.02
N ASP A 99 14.63 -23.39 -7.76
CA ASP A 99 15.21 -24.74 -7.78
C ASP A 99 16.54 -24.70 -6.99
N ILE A 100 16.47 -25.05 -5.69
CA ILE A 100 17.60 -25.04 -4.75
C ILE A 100 18.08 -26.48 -4.54
N MET A 101 18.95 -26.95 -5.43
CA MET A 101 19.36 -28.36 -5.48
C MET A 101 20.34 -28.75 -4.37
N LEU A 102 21.10 -27.79 -3.82
CA LEU A 102 22.14 -28.07 -2.82
C LEU A 102 21.55 -28.15 -1.41
N PRO A 103 21.68 -29.27 -0.68
CA PRO A 103 21.18 -29.42 0.69
C PRO A 103 21.69 -28.36 1.66
N GLU A 104 22.95 -27.94 1.52
CA GLU A 104 23.57 -26.90 2.35
C GLU A 104 22.85 -25.55 2.21
N LEU A 105 22.49 -25.18 0.98
CA LEU A 105 21.74 -23.95 0.71
C LEU A 105 20.32 -24.02 1.29
N ARG A 106 19.65 -25.18 1.16
CA ARG A 106 18.33 -25.41 1.74
C ARG A 106 18.35 -25.27 3.27
N THR A 107 19.34 -25.87 3.93
CA THR A 107 19.54 -25.72 5.39
C THR A 107 19.80 -24.28 5.77
N LYS A 108 20.69 -23.58 5.05
CA LYS A 108 21.01 -22.18 5.32
C LYS A 108 19.81 -21.26 5.14
N ILE A 109 18.97 -21.50 4.13
CA ILE A 109 17.70 -20.77 3.95
C ILE A 109 16.80 -21.01 5.15
N LYS A 110 16.57 -22.27 5.54
CA LYS A 110 15.72 -22.63 6.69
C LYS A 110 16.14 -21.93 7.98
N GLU A 111 17.44 -21.91 8.28
CA GLU A 111 17.99 -21.23 9.46
C GLU A 111 17.84 -19.72 9.39
N SER A 112 18.06 -19.14 8.20
CA SER A 112 18.03 -17.70 7.98
C SER A 112 16.61 -17.11 8.03
N LEU A 113 15.55 -17.92 7.93
CA LEU A 113 14.16 -17.42 8.04
C LEU A 113 13.89 -16.66 9.34
N ASN A 114 14.57 -17.04 10.43
CA ASN A 114 14.43 -16.38 11.74
C ASN A 114 14.98 -14.94 11.76
N THR A 115 15.78 -14.55 10.75
CA THR A 115 16.34 -13.19 10.65
C THR A 115 15.36 -12.16 10.09
N LEU A 116 14.19 -12.58 9.60
CA LEU A 116 13.19 -11.73 8.95
C LEU A 116 12.38 -10.84 9.90
N GLU A 117 12.77 -10.76 11.19
CA GLU A 117 12.00 -10.11 12.27
C GLU A 117 10.51 -10.53 12.22
N ALA A 118 10.28 -11.82 12.00
CA ALA A 118 8.98 -12.43 11.76
C ALA A 118 8.78 -13.65 12.66
N ALA A 119 7.52 -13.95 12.99
CA ALA A 119 7.17 -15.21 13.63
C ALA A 119 7.23 -16.33 12.58
N VAL A 120 8.06 -17.34 12.84
CA VAL A 120 8.29 -18.49 11.96
C VAL A 120 7.85 -19.78 12.65
N GLU A 121 6.88 -20.46 12.06
CA GLU A 121 6.46 -21.80 12.50
C GLU A 121 6.91 -22.82 11.46
N ILE A 122 7.78 -23.76 11.86
CA ILE A 122 8.32 -24.78 10.95
C ILE A 122 7.70 -26.14 11.28
N THR A 123 7.08 -26.75 10.28
CA THR A 123 6.67 -28.15 10.30
C THR A 123 7.63 -28.97 9.46
N GLY A 124 8.36 -29.89 10.10
CA GLY A 124 9.21 -30.86 9.39
C GLY A 124 8.36 -31.96 8.77
N SER A 125 8.72 -32.38 7.56
CA SER A 125 8.16 -33.55 6.86
C SER A 125 6.62 -33.66 6.88
N PRO A 126 5.86 -32.62 6.50
CA PRO A 126 4.40 -32.67 6.51
C PRO A 126 3.81 -33.66 5.49
N SER A 127 4.59 -34.08 4.50
CA SER A 127 4.27 -35.16 3.56
C SER A 127 5.57 -35.76 3.00
N PRO A 128 5.55 -36.97 2.41
CA PRO A 128 6.77 -37.64 1.94
C PRO A 128 7.63 -36.82 0.95
N ALA A 129 7.01 -35.99 0.11
CA ALA A 129 7.71 -35.15 -0.87
C ALA A 129 8.18 -33.78 -0.34
N ILE A 130 7.88 -33.45 0.93
CA ILE A 130 8.17 -32.14 1.52
C ILE A 130 9.16 -32.32 2.66
N GLU A 131 10.32 -31.68 2.57
CA GLU A 131 11.32 -31.67 3.65
C GLU A 131 10.83 -30.83 4.83
N TYR A 132 10.33 -29.62 4.56
CA TYR A 132 9.67 -28.80 5.56
C TYR A 132 8.72 -27.79 4.94
N ARG A 133 7.79 -27.32 5.78
CA ARG A 133 6.94 -26.16 5.50
C ARG A 133 7.11 -25.14 6.60
N ALA A 134 7.41 -23.90 6.23
CA ALA A 134 7.45 -22.77 7.14
C ALA A 134 6.26 -21.85 6.89
N LYS A 135 5.53 -21.51 7.95
CA LYS A 135 4.59 -20.38 7.96
C LYS A 135 5.29 -19.18 8.56
N ILE A 136 5.33 -18.08 7.82
CA ILE A 136 6.02 -16.87 8.24
C ILE A 136 4.99 -15.76 8.33
N SER A 137 4.96 -15.08 9.47
CA SER A 137 4.03 -13.98 9.72
C SER A 137 4.70 -12.79 10.37
N ARG A 138 4.36 -11.59 9.90
CA ARG A 138 4.88 -10.32 10.41
C ARG A 138 3.77 -9.28 10.37
N ASN A 139 3.28 -8.88 11.55
CA ASN A 139 2.09 -8.03 11.69
C ASN A 139 0.88 -8.66 10.96
N ARG A 140 0.35 -7.97 9.94
CA ARG A 140 -0.78 -8.43 9.11
C ARG A 140 -0.35 -9.25 7.88
N TYR A 141 0.94 -9.43 7.66
CA TYR A 141 1.49 -10.14 6.50
C TYR A 141 1.72 -11.60 6.86
N SER A 142 1.41 -12.51 5.93
CA SER A 142 1.68 -13.92 6.08
C SER A 142 2.01 -14.57 4.75
N LEU A 143 2.91 -15.54 4.79
CA LEU A 143 3.28 -16.35 3.65
C LEU A 143 3.64 -17.77 4.09
N THR A 144 3.66 -18.68 3.12
CA THR A 144 4.06 -20.08 3.28
C THR A 144 5.24 -20.35 2.39
N LEU A 145 6.27 -20.99 2.94
CA LEU A 145 7.43 -21.49 2.22
C LEU A 145 7.45 -23.01 2.35
N THR A 146 7.51 -23.72 1.22
CA THR A 146 7.54 -25.19 1.18
C THR A 146 8.80 -25.64 0.45
N GLN A 147 9.65 -26.39 1.15
CA GLN A 147 10.82 -27.03 0.57
C GLN A 147 10.50 -28.48 0.24
N PHE A 148 10.60 -28.84 -1.03
CA PHE A 148 10.45 -30.21 -1.53
C PHE A 148 11.79 -30.94 -1.54
N ASP A 149 11.71 -32.26 -1.41
CA ASP A 149 12.85 -33.17 -1.45
C ASP A 149 13.65 -33.08 -2.76
N ASN A 150 12.94 -32.85 -3.87
CA ASN A 150 13.48 -32.72 -5.22
C ASN A 150 14.22 -31.39 -5.49
N GLY A 151 14.45 -30.56 -4.46
CA GLY A 151 15.15 -29.27 -4.58
C GLY A 151 14.21 -28.09 -4.87
N THR A 152 12.94 -28.31 -5.18
CA THR A 152 11.98 -27.21 -5.40
C THR A 152 11.73 -26.45 -4.09
N LEU A 153 11.86 -25.13 -4.11
CA LEU A 153 11.43 -24.24 -3.04
C LEU A 153 10.29 -23.36 -3.54
N LEU A 154 9.12 -23.47 -2.91
CA LEU A 154 7.91 -22.74 -3.29
C LEU A 154 7.53 -21.74 -2.21
N LEU A 155 7.52 -20.45 -2.57
CA LEU A 155 7.07 -19.35 -1.74
C LEU A 155 5.68 -18.89 -2.20
N GLN A 156 4.69 -18.88 -1.32
CA GLN A 156 3.30 -18.50 -1.63
C GLN A 156 2.79 -17.49 -0.61
N GLY A 157 2.20 -16.40 -1.08
CA GLY A 157 1.66 -15.36 -0.22
C GLY A 157 1.03 -14.23 -0.99
N LYS A 158 0.86 -13.10 -0.32
CA LYS A 158 0.45 -11.85 -0.95
C LYS A 158 1.70 -11.07 -1.36
N THR A 159 1.65 -10.36 -2.49
CA THR A 159 2.76 -9.48 -2.91
C THR A 159 2.86 -8.29 -1.95
N ASP A 160 3.63 -8.47 -0.89
CA ASP A 160 3.82 -7.51 0.18
C ASP A 160 5.29 -7.46 0.63
N LYS A 161 5.60 -6.62 1.63
CA LYS A 161 6.96 -6.44 2.10
C LYS A 161 7.56 -7.76 2.62
N LEU A 162 6.79 -8.59 3.33
CA LEU A 162 7.30 -9.86 3.84
C LEU A 162 7.62 -10.84 2.71
N PHE A 163 6.80 -10.86 1.66
CA PHE A 163 7.06 -11.66 0.46
C PHE A 163 8.35 -11.24 -0.23
N ASN A 164 8.53 -9.94 -0.50
CA ASN A 164 9.73 -9.42 -1.15
C ASN A 164 10.99 -9.63 -0.30
N ASP A 165 10.95 -9.31 1.00
CA ASP A 165 12.08 -9.51 1.92
C ASP A 165 12.49 -11.01 1.96
N SER A 166 11.53 -11.93 1.83
CA SER A 166 11.80 -13.37 1.80
C SER A 166 12.43 -13.82 0.48
N CYS A 167 11.99 -13.27 -0.67
CA CYS A 167 12.63 -13.51 -1.96
C CYS A 167 14.09 -13.03 -1.94
N ASP A 168 14.33 -11.79 -1.52
CA ASP A 168 15.67 -11.20 -1.45
C ASP A 168 16.62 -12.05 -0.58
N LEU A 169 16.12 -12.55 0.56
CA LEU A 169 16.88 -13.44 1.44
C LEU A 169 17.27 -14.76 0.72
N ILE A 170 16.30 -15.41 0.07
CA ILE A 170 16.52 -16.67 -0.65
C ILE A 170 17.53 -16.46 -1.77
N GLU A 171 17.34 -15.43 -2.59
CA GLU A 171 18.21 -15.12 -3.73
C GLU A 171 19.62 -14.79 -3.28
N LYS A 172 19.79 -14.03 -2.19
CA LYS A 172 21.09 -13.72 -1.60
C LYS A 172 21.83 -14.98 -1.10
N ILE A 173 21.11 -15.96 -0.55
CA ILE A 173 21.71 -17.21 -0.08
C ILE A 173 22.01 -18.13 -1.26
N ALA A 174 21.11 -18.21 -2.23
CA ALA A 174 21.21 -19.11 -3.38
C ALA A 174 22.23 -18.65 -4.42
N ASN A 175 22.46 -17.34 -4.54
CA ASN A 175 23.46 -16.74 -5.41
C ASN A 175 24.53 -15.99 -4.59
N PRO A 176 25.44 -16.70 -3.89
CA PRO A 176 26.58 -16.05 -3.29
C PRO A 176 27.46 -15.50 -4.42
N SER A 177 27.55 -14.16 -4.52
CA SER A 177 28.50 -13.48 -5.39
C SER A 177 29.94 -13.74 -4.94
#